data_AF-A0A292RBD9-F1
#
_entry.id   AF-A0A292RBD9-F1
#
_cell.length_a   1.000
_cell.length_b   1.000
_cell.length_c   1.000
_cell.angle_alpha   90.00
_cell.angle_beta   90.00
_cell.angle_gamma   90.00
#
_symmetry.space_group_name_H-M   'P 1'
#
loop_
_entity.id
_entity.type
_entity.pdbx_description
1 polymer ?
#
loop_
_entity_poly.entity_id
_entity_poly.type
_entity_poly.pdbx_seq_one_letter_code
_entity_poly.pdbx_strand_id
1 'polypeptide(L)' 'MFICKNCKSKDKFELMFSPDYQGDKNFSQRYNEKNEIEITVDGYVFVPDLQFMNEHAVCRYCGQIYMWDYDYNG' A
#
# COMPACT_ATOMS: atom_id res chain seq x y z
N MET A 1 7.97 -5.11 4.89
CA MET A 1 7.65 -3.69 5.17
C MET A 1 7.92 -2.88 3.91
N PHE A 2 7.02 -1.96 3.51
CA PHE A 2 7.20 -1.14 2.31
C PHE A 2 7.85 0.20 2.65
N ILE A 3 8.91 0.53 1.94
CA ILE A 3 9.68 1.76 2.13
C ILE A 3 9.56 2.62 0.88
N CYS A 4 9.14 3.88 1.06
CA CYS A 4 9.18 4.85 -0.02
C CYS A 4 10.63 5.13 -0.41
N LYS A 5 11.02 4.90 -1.67
CA LYS A 5 12.42 5.06 -2.09
C LYS A 5 12.91 6.52 -1.95
N ASN A 6 12.00 7.48 -2.07
CA ASN A 6 12.28 8.91 -2.03
C ASN A 6 12.50 9.43 -0.60
N CYS A 7 11.48 9.35 0.26
CA CYS A 7 11.54 9.94 1.61
C CYS A 7 11.79 8.93 2.73
N LYS A 8 11.99 7.65 2.40
CA LYS A 8 12.29 6.55 3.33
C LYS A 8 11.21 6.29 4.40
N SER A 9 10.01 6.84 4.23
CA SER A 9 8.87 6.54 5.11
C SER A 9 8.45 5.08 4.99
N LYS A 10 8.12 4.46 6.12
CA LYS A 10 7.77 3.05 6.26
C LYS A 10 6.25 2.89 6.39
N ASP A 11 5.63 2.09 5.53
CA ASP A 11 4.21 1.73 5.56
C ASP A 11 3.26 2.95 5.64
N LYS A 12 3.68 4.08 5.08
CA LYS A 12 2.91 5.33 5.00
C LYS A 12 2.42 5.55 3.57
N PHE A 13 1.37 4.83 3.20
CA PHE A 13 0.77 4.93 1.87
C PHE A 13 -0.74 5.06 1.92
N GLU A 14 -1.29 5.49 0.80
CA GLU A 14 -2.70 5.39 0.45
C GLU A 14 -2.78 4.68 -0.92
N LEU A 15 -3.97 4.19 -1.29
CA LEU A 15 -4.18 3.57 -2.60
C LEU A 15 -4.71 4.57 -3.63
N MET A 16 -4.19 4.45 -4.84
CA MET A 16 -4.72 5.09 -6.03
C MET A 16 -5.81 4.22 -6.62
N PHE A 17 -7.03 4.75 -6.61
CA PHE A 17 -8.16 4.12 -7.27
C PHE A 17 -8.26 4.59 -8.72
N SER A 18 -8.56 3.65 -9.61
CA SER A 18 -8.85 4.00 -11.01
C SER A 18 -10.06 4.93 -11.09
N PRO A 19 -10.11 5.88 -12.04
CA PRO A 19 -11.26 6.75 -12.24
C PRO A 19 -12.57 6.01 -12.52
N ASP A 20 -12.49 4.82 -13.11
CA ASP A 20 -13.64 3.96 -13.42
C ASP A 20 -14.02 3.00 -12.29
N TYR A 21 -13.31 3.02 -11.16
CA TYR A 21 -13.64 2.19 -10.00
C TYR A 21 -15.01 2.57 -9.42
N GLN A 22 -15.94 1.61 -9.43
CA GLN A 22 -17.34 1.80 -9.04
C GLN A 22 -17.64 1.55 -7.56
N GLY A 23 -16.67 1.01 -6.81
CA GLY A 23 -16.85 0.75 -5.38
C GLY A 23 -16.78 2.02 -4.52
N ASP A 24 -17.08 1.87 -3.23
CA ASP A 24 -17.13 2.97 -2.26
C ASP A 24 -15.73 3.49 -1.86
N LYS A 25 -14.67 2.78 -2.28
CA LYS A 25 -13.25 3.14 -1.99
C LYS A 25 -12.96 3.12 -0.50
N ASN A 26 -13.65 2.26 0.24
CA ASN A 26 -13.40 2.04 1.66
C ASN A 26 -12.10 1.26 1.82
N PHE A 27 -11.01 1.99 2.01
CA PHE A 27 -9.68 1.45 2.24
C PHE A 27 -9.38 1.39 3.75
N SER A 28 -8.85 0.26 4.19
CA SER A 28 -8.18 0.14 5.48
C SER A 28 -7.00 -0.82 5.41
N GLN A 29 -6.08 -0.70 6.37
CA GLN A 29 -4.92 -1.58 6.48
C GLN A 29 -4.69 -2.00 7.93
N ARG A 30 -4.17 -3.21 8.12
CA ARG A 30 -3.72 -3.73 9.42
C ARG A 30 -2.53 -4.67 9.23
N TYR A 31 -1.90 -5.08 10.34
CA TYR A 31 -0.99 -6.23 10.32
C TYR A 31 -1.75 -7.49 10.72
N ASN A 32 -1.52 -8.58 9.99
CA ASN A 32 -2.08 -9.90 10.32
C ASN A 32 -1.21 -10.62 11.37
N GLU A 33 -1.59 -11.84 11.74
CA GLU A 33 -0.86 -12.67 12.73
C GLU A 33 0.56 -13.05 12.28
N LYS A 34 0.85 -12.97 10.99
CA LYS A 34 2.18 -13.20 10.41
C LYS A 34 3.02 -11.91 10.31
N ASN A 35 2.51 -10.80 10.86
CA ASN A 35 3.13 -9.49 10.78
C ASN A 35 3.27 -8.95 9.33
N GLU A 36 2.39 -9.41 8.43
CA GLU A 36 2.29 -8.91 7.06
C GLU A 36 1.23 -7.80 7.00
N ILE A 37 1.40 -6.85 6.08
CA ILE A 37 0.39 -5.83 5.84
C ILE A 37 -0.78 -6.49 5.11
N GLU A 38 -1.97 -6.32 5.64
CA GLU A 38 -3.22 -6.77 5.06
C GLU A 38 -4.06 -5.54 4.71
N ILE A 39 -4.46 -5.45 3.44
CA ILE A 39 -5.29 -4.38 2.90
C ILE A 39 -6.72 -4.89 2.76
N THR A 40 -7.67 -4.06 3.17
CA THR A 40 -9.09 -4.24 2.86
C THR A 40 -9.58 -3.11 1.96
N VAL A 41 -10.18 -3.46 0.84
CA VAL A 41 -10.85 -2.53 -0.08
C VAL A 41 -12.27 -3.02 -0.33
N ASP A 42 -13.27 -2.26 0.09
CA ASP A 42 -14.70 -2.59 -0.10
C ASP A 42 -15.06 -4.03 0.31
N GLY A 43 -14.46 -4.48 1.43
CA GLY A 43 -14.66 -5.81 2.01
C GLY A 43 -13.78 -6.92 1.42
N TYR A 44 -13.03 -6.66 0.34
CA TYR A 44 -12.04 -7.59 -0.21
C TYR A 44 -10.71 -7.43 0.51
N VAL A 45 -10.16 -8.55 1.00
CA VAL A 45 -8.96 -8.59 1.84
C VAL A 45 -7.81 -9.30 1.13
N PHE A 46 -6.63 -8.69 1.10
CA PHE A 46 -5.43 -9.28 0.50
C PHE A 46 -4.14 -8.74 1.11
N VAL A 47 -3.05 -9.50 0.95
CA VAL A 47 -1.69 -9.05 1.27
C VAL A 47 -1.08 -8.50 -0.03
N PRO A 48 -0.74 -7.20 -0.10
CA PRO A 48 -0.13 -6.63 -1.29
C PRO A 48 1.32 -7.11 -1.45
N ASP A 49 1.76 -7.27 -2.70
CA ASP A 49 3.16 -7.49 -3.03
C ASP A 49 3.84 -6.19 -3.51
N LEU A 50 5.14 -6.27 -3.82
CA LEU A 50 5.90 -5.12 -4.28
C LEU A 50 5.41 -4.58 -5.64
N GLN A 51 4.89 -5.44 -6.51
CA GLN A 51 4.36 -5.02 -7.80
C GLN A 51 3.09 -4.20 -7.61
N PHE A 52 2.13 -4.71 -6.84
CA PHE A 52 0.90 -4.02 -6.48
C PHE A 52 1.19 -2.64 -5.90
N MET A 53 2.14 -2.54 -4.97
CA MET A 53 2.52 -1.26 -4.37
C MET A 53 3.08 -0.28 -5.41
N ASN A 54 3.91 -0.76 -6.33
CA ASN A 54 4.47 0.06 -7.40
C ASN A 54 3.48 0.39 -8.53
N GLU A 55 2.28 -0.19 -8.53
CA GLU A 55 1.22 0.11 -9.51
C GLU A 55 0.06 0.91 -8.90
N HIS A 56 -0.16 0.80 -7.58
CA HIS A 56 -1.40 1.26 -6.96
C HIS A 56 -1.21 2.06 -5.67
N ALA A 57 0.01 2.23 -5.14
CA ALA A 57 0.21 2.94 -3.89
C ALA A 57 0.92 4.30 -4.05
N VAL A 58 0.42 5.30 -3.34
CA VAL A 58 1.02 6.64 -3.24
C VAL A 58 1.58 6.86 -1.84
N CYS A 59 2.78 7.43 -1.75
CA CYS A 59 3.37 7.76 -0.46
C CYS A 59 2.61 8.94 0.19
N ARG A 60 2.05 8.72 1.38
CA ARG A 60 1.26 9.72 2.10
C ARG A 60 2.09 10.94 2.52
N TYR A 61 3.41 10.80 2.63
CA TYR A 61 4.28 11.88 3.11
C TYR A 61 4.83 12.77 1.98
N CYS A 62 5.32 12.17 0.89
CA CYS A 62 5.94 12.93 -0.20
C CYS A 62 5.15 12.91 -1.52
N GLY A 63 3.98 12.26 -1.55
CA GLY A 63 3.10 12.19 -2.72
C GLY A 63 3.66 11.40 -3.90
N GLN A 64 4.82 10.76 -3.73
CA GLN A 64 5.45 9.98 -4.80
C GLN A 64 4.64 8.71 -5.07
N ILE A 65 4.43 8.46 -6.35
CA ILE A 65 3.77 7.28 -6.90
C ILE A 65 4.83 6.31 -7.43
N TYR A 66 4.51 5.01 -7.44
CA TYR A 66 5.30 3.99 -8.14
C TYR A 66 6.77 3.84 -7.66
N MET A 67 7.05 4.11 -6.39
CA MET A 67 8.40 4.05 -5.83
C MET A 67 8.43 3.44 -4.43
N TRP A 68 8.25 2.12 -4.39
CA TRP A 68 8.34 1.31 -3.18
C TRP A 68 9.48 0.28 -3.28
N ASP A 69 10.22 0.14 -2.18
CA ASP A 69 11.10 -1.00 -1.91
C ASP A 69 10.48 -1.88 -0.83
N TYR A 70 10.88 -3.14 -0.80
CA TYR A 70 10.51 -4.07 0.26
C TYR A 70 11.71 -4.31 1.19
N ASP A 71 11.55 -3.96 2.46
CA ASP A 71 12.53 -4.32 3.48
C ASP A 71 12.23 -5.74 3.97
N TYR A 72 13.10 -6.67 3.59
CA TYR A 72 13.08 -8.07 4.03
C TYR A 72 13.78 -8.24 5.39
N ASN A 73 14.47 -7.21 5.89
CA ASN A 73 15.21 -7.23 7.15
C ASN A 73 14.44 -6.45 8.22
N GLY A 74 13.35 -7.05 8.70
CA GLY A 74 12.81 -6.72 10.02
C GLY A 74 13.68 -7.30 11.12
#